data_AF-A0A1G0ZFF4-F1
#
_entry.id   AF-A0A1G0ZFF4-F1
#
_cell.length_a   1.000
_cell.length_b   1.000
_cell.length_c   1.000
_cell.angle_alpha   90.00
_cell.angle_beta   90.00
_cell.angle_gamma   90.00
#
_symmetry.space_group_name_H-M   'P 1'
#
loop_
_entity.id
_entity.type
_entity.pdbx_description
1 polymer ?
#
loop_
_entity_poly.entity_id
_entity_poly.type
_entity_poly.pdbx_seq_one_letter_code
_entity_poly.pdbx_strand_id
1 'polypeptide(L)'
;MKTKLSLILDNAPFMDALNEIGSNLSNLPLQVRNRLFNLLNFPSKLCRFENSATVGAGKITLKPSKALLDILAASRASKLDFKIVKNSSHKKSPLVKRGKIASKKAKSK
;
A
#
# COMPACT_ATOMS: atom_id res chain seq x y z
N MET A 1 1.00 -42.64 -28.24
CA MET A 1 1.84 -41.42 -28.06
C MET A 1 1.43 -40.76 -26.75
N LYS A 2 2.36 -40.45 -25.82
CA LYS A 2 2.06 -39.65 -24.62
C LYS A 2 2.38 -38.18 -24.92
N THR A 3 1.37 -37.34 -25.04
CA THR A 3 1.56 -35.88 -25.11
C THR A 3 2.04 -35.38 -23.75
N LYS A 4 3.29 -34.92 -23.65
CA LYS A 4 3.81 -34.28 -22.43
C LYS A 4 3.13 -32.92 -22.28
N LEU A 5 2.26 -32.79 -21.27
CA LEU A 5 1.79 -31.49 -20.79
C LEU A 5 2.93 -30.78 -20.08
N SER A 6 3.32 -29.61 -20.55
CA SER A 6 4.23 -28.72 -19.84
C SER A 6 3.46 -27.80 -18.91
N LEU A 7 3.98 -27.63 -17.69
CA LEU A 7 3.45 -26.67 -16.72
C LEU A 7 4.41 -25.48 -16.67
N ILE A 8 3.86 -24.28 -16.86
CA ILE A 8 4.60 -23.01 -16.80
C ILE A 8 4.16 -22.27 -15.53
N LEU A 9 5.11 -21.91 -14.67
CA LEU A 9 4.88 -21.06 -13.51
C LEU A 9 5.36 -19.63 -13.82
N ASP A 10 4.45 -18.68 -13.81
CA ASP A 10 4.73 -17.25 -14.00
C ASP A 10 4.59 -16.52 -12.67
N ASN A 11 5.70 -15.99 -12.15
CA ASN A 11 5.75 -15.26 -10.88
C ASN A 11 6.10 -13.78 -11.03
N ALA A 12 6.30 -13.29 -12.26
CA ALA A 12 6.67 -11.91 -12.54
C ALA A 12 5.73 -10.88 -11.88
N PRO A 13 4.39 -10.96 -12.04
CA PRO A 13 3.51 -9.93 -11.50
C PRO A 13 3.50 -9.87 -9.96
N PHE A 14 3.80 -10.99 -9.30
CA PHE A 14 3.96 -11.02 -7.85
C PHE A 14 5.28 -10.37 -7.40
N MET A 15 6.38 -10.72 -8.06
CA MET A 15 7.71 -10.18 -7.75
C MET A 15 7.77 -8.67 -8.03
N ASP A 16 7.16 -8.21 -9.11
CA ASP A 16 7.10 -6.78 -9.47
C ASP A 16 6.37 -5.97 -8.40
N ALA A 17 5.25 -6.47 -7.88
CA ALA A 17 4.51 -5.82 -6.81
C ALA A 17 5.33 -5.72 -5.51
N LEU A 18 6.06 -6.78 -5.15
CA LEU A 18 6.93 -6.78 -3.97
C LEU A 18 8.10 -5.79 -4.14
N ASN A 19 8.74 -5.78 -5.31
CA ASN A 19 9.83 -4.85 -5.60
C ASN A 19 9.36 -3.40 -5.55
N GLU A 20 8.18 -3.10 -6.10
CA GLU A 20 7.62 -1.75 -6.06
C GLU A 20 7.32 -1.30 -4.62
N ILE A 21 6.68 -2.17 -3.81
CA ILE A 21 6.42 -1.89 -2.38
C ILE A 21 7.73 -1.70 -1.61
N GLY A 22 8.71 -2.59 -1.83
CA GLY A 22 10.03 -2.53 -1.18
C GLY A 22 10.78 -1.24 -1.50
N SER A 23 10.74 -0.79 -2.76
CA SER A 23 11.38 0.46 -3.20
C SER A 23 10.79 1.71 -2.53
N ASN A 24 9.53 1.63 -2.09
CA ASN A 24 8.80 2.73 -1.47
C ASN A 24 8.58 2.52 0.04
N LEU A 25 9.25 1.54 0.65
CA LEU A 25 8.99 1.14 2.03
C LEU A 25 9.16 2.29 3.03
N SER A 26 10.17 3.15 2.83
CA SER A 26 10.44 4.33 3.66
C SER A 26 9.36 5.40 3.57
N ASN A 27 8.67 5.48 2.43
CA ASN A 27 7.65 6.48 2.14
C ASN A 27 6.24 6.04 2.56
N LEU A 28 6.08 4.77 2.98
CA LEU A 28 4.81 4.21 3.38
C LEU A 28 4.38 4.71 4.78
N PRO A 29 3.09 5.06 4.97
CA PRO A 29 2.55 5.35 6.29
C PRO A 29 2.84 4.20 7.26
N LEU A 30 3.11 4.53 8.54
CA LEU A 30 3.44 3.54 9.56
C LEU A 30 2.40 2.41 9.66
N GLN A 31 1.11 2.76 9.53
CA GLN A 31 0.01 1.80 9.54
C GLN A 31 0.09 0.81 8.37
N VAL A 32 0.49 1.27 7.18
CA VAL A 32 0.62 0.43 5.99
C VAL A 32 1.85 -0.47 6.08
N ARG A 33 2.97 0.05 6.61
CA ARG A 33 4.16 -0.76 6.92
C ARG A 33 3.84 -1.89 7.90
N ASN A 34 3.14 -1.60 8.98
CA ASN A 34 2.75 -2.62 9.96
C ASN A 34 1.84 -3.70 9.34
N ARG A 35 0.91 -3.30 8.46
CA ARG A 35 0.09 -4.25 7.69
C ARG A 35 0.94 -5.12 6.77
N LEU A 36 1.93 -4.55 6.09
CA LEU A 36 2.86 -5.31 5.26
C LEU A 36 3.65 -6.33 6.09
N PHE A 37 4.23 -5.94 7.22
CA PHE A 37 4.95 -6.86 8.10
C PHE A 37 4.05 -7.98 8.63
N ASN A 38 2.83 -7.65 9.05
CA ASN A 38 1.84 -8.66 9.43
C ASN A 38 1.52 -9.60 8.28
N LEU A 39 1.43 -9.11 7.04
CA LEU A 39 1.16 -9.94 5.87
C LEU A 39 2.36 -10.84 5.51
N LEU A 40 3.59 -10.35 5.69
CA LEU A 40 4.83 -11.14 5.47
C LEU A 40 4.94 -12.32 6.46
N ASN A 41 4.38 -12.20 7.66
CA ASN A 41 4.29 -13.32 8.61
C ASN A 41 3.34 -14.45 8.14
N PHE A 42 2.53 -14.22 7.11
CA PHE A 42 1.61 -15.20 6.54
C PHE A 42 1.83 -15.33 5.03
N PRO A 43 2.88 -16.05 4.59
CA PRO A 43 3.27 -16.11 3.18
C PRO A 43 2.18 -16.68 2.26
N SER A 44 1.32 -17.57 2.77
CA SER A 44 0.16 -18.09 2.05
C SER A 44 -0.89 -17.03 1.68
N LYS A 45 -0.85 -15.85 2.31
CA LYS A 45 -1.76 -14.72 2.06
C LYS A 45 -1.16 -13.65 1.15
N LEU A 46 0.08 -13.81 0.68
CA LEU A 46 0.77 -12.82 -0.14
C LEU A 46 0.39 -12.89 -1.62
N CYS A 47 0.09 -14.08 -2.12
CA CYS A 47 -0.23 -14.31 -3.52
C CYS A 47 -1.50 -15.16 -3.68
N ARG A 48 -2.09 -15.09 -4.87
CA ARG A 48 -3.17 -15.94 -5.34
C ARG A 48 -2.74 -16.61 -6.65
N PHE A 49 -3.15 -17.85 -6.82
CA PHE A 49 -2.90 -18.60 -8.04
C PHE A 49 -4.01 -18.32 -9.04
N GLU A 50 -3.63 -18.03 -10.27
CA GLU A 50 -4.55 -17.96 -11.40
C GLU A 50 -4.12 -18.98 -12.44
N ASN A 51 -5.00 -19.94 -12.71
CA ASN A 51 -4.74 -21.00 -13.66
C ASN A 51 -5.33 -20.59 -15.00
N SER A 52 -4.52 -20.69 -16.05
CA SER A 52 -4.94 -20.50 -17.43
C SER A 52 -4.41 -21.65 -18.27
N ALA A 53 -5.25 -22.18 -19.15
CA ALA A 53 -4.86 -23.24 -20.06
C ALA A 53 -4.64 -22.64 -21.45
N THR A 54 -3.48 -22.92 -22.04
CA THR A 54 -3.17 -22.63 -23.44
C THR A 54 -2.96 -23.94 -24.18
N VAL A 55 -3.19 -24.00 -25.49
CA VAL A 55 -3.05 -25.26 -26.26
C VAL A 55 -1.65 -25.85 -26.04
N GLY A 56 -1.59 -27.05 -25.44
CA GLY A 56 -0.35 -27.77 -25.17
C GLY A 56 0.38 -27.43 -23.86
N ALA A 57 -0.09 -26.45 -23.07
CA ALA A 57 0.55 -26.08 -21.79
C ALA A 57 -0.44 -25.53 -20.74
N GLY A 58 -0.28 -25.95 -19.49
CA GLY A 58 -0.94 -25.32 -18.36
C GLY A 58 -0.08 -24.18 -17.81
N LYS A 59 -0.62 -22.97 -17.71
CA LYS A 59 0.07 -21.82 -17.12
C LYS A 59 -0.55 -21.47 -15.77
N ILE A 60 0.26 -21.52 -14.71
CA ILE A 60 -0.07 -21.05 -13.37
C ILE A 60 0.59 -19.69 -13.19
N THR A 61 -0.18 -18.66 -12.89
CA THR A 61 0.32 -17.31 -12.62
C THR A 61 0.15 -16.97 -11.15
N LEU A 62 1.24 -16.58 -10.48
CA LEU A 62 1.21 -16.02 -9.13
C LEU A 62 0.87 -14.53 -9.22
N LYS A 63 -0.35 -14.15 -8.85
CA LYS A 63 -0.75 -12.76 -8.74
C LYS A 63 -0.66 -12.28 -7.29
N PRO A 64 -0.39 -10.99 -7.04
CA PRO A 64 -0.49 -10.42 -5.69
C PRO A 64 -1.89 -10.62 -5.11
N SER A 65 -1.96 -10.88 -3.81
CA SER A 65 -3.23 -10.96 -3.09
C SER A 65 -3.91 -9.59 -3.00
N LYS A 66 -5.20 -9.58 -2.67
CA LYS A 66 -5.95 -8.31 -2.51
C LYS A 66 -5.30 -7.40 -1.46
N ALA A 67 -4.85 -7.97 -0.33
CA ALA A 67 -4.16 -7.20 0.71
C ALA A 67 -2.85 -6.57 0.20
N LEU A 68 -2.10 -7.30 -0.65
CA LEU A 68 -0.87 -6.78 -1.24
C LEU A 68 -1.16 -5.69 -2.28
N LEU A 69 -2.24 -5.82 -3.04
CA LEU A 69 -2.72 -4.80 -3.98
C LEU A 69 -3.16 -3.51 -3.25
N ASP A 70 -3.82 -3.62 -2.10
CA ASP A 70 -4.21 -2.46 -1.28
C ASP A 70 -2.97 -1.72 -0.76
N ILE A 71 -1.93 -2.47 -0.33
CA ILE A 71 -0.64 -1.90 0.10
C ILE A 71 0.09 -1.25 -1.08
N LEU A 72 0.06 -1.87 -2.26
CA LEU A 72 0.62 -1.31 -3.49
C LEU A 72 -0.08 0.00 -3.89
N ALA A 73 -1.41 0.04 -3.80
CA ALA A 73 -2.19 1.25 -4.07
C ALA A 73 -1.85 2.36 -3.07
N ALA A 74 -1.75 2.03 -1.78
CA ALA A 74 -1.32 2.97 -0.75
C ALA A 74 0.11 3.49 -1.00
N SER A 75 1.02 2.62 -1.43
CA SER A 75 2.39 2.98 -1.81
C SER A 75 2.42 3.98 -2.96
N ARG A 76 1.60 3.75 -3.99
CA ARG A 76 1.46 4.65 -5.15
C ARG A 76 0.83 5.99 -4.77
N ALA A 77 -0.16 6.00 -3.89
CA ALA A 77 -0.78 7.22 -3.39
C ALA A 77 0.23 8.09 -2.63
N SER A 78 1.04 7.48 -1.75
CA SER A 78 2.09 8.20 -1.02
C SER A 78 3.13 8.84 -1.95
N LYS A 79 3.44 8.22 -3.10
CA LYS A 79 4.33 8.81 -4.12
C LYS A 79 3.76 10.08 -4.76
N LEU A 80 2.44 10.21 -4.84
CA LEU A 80 1.77 11.39 -5.41
C LEU A 80 1.76 12.58 -4.44
N ASP A 81 1.59 12.33 -3.14
CA ASP A 81 1.55 13.40 -2.13
C ASP A 81 2.88 14.18 -2.04
N PHE A 82 4.03 13.53 -2.24
CA PHE A 82 5.33 14.22 -2.26
C PHE A 82 5.51 15.20 -3.42
N LYS A 83 4.80 15.01 -4.54
CA LYS A 83 4.85 15.97 -5.66
C LYS A 83 4.07 17.25 -5.35
N ILE A 84 3.08 17.20 -4.46
CA ILE A 84 2.28 18.37 -4.09
C ILE A 84 3.05 19.26 -3.08
N VAL A 85 3.87 18.68 -2.21
CA VAL A 85 4.62 19.45 -1.19
C VAL A 85 5.76 20.29 -1.79
N LYS A 86 6.27 19.99 -2.99
CA LYS A 86 7.31 20.82 -3.61
C LYS A 86 6.80 22.07 -4.34
N ASN A 87 5.49 22.22 -4.50
CA ASN A 87 4.88 23.43 -5.10
C ASN A 87 4.06 24.29 -4.12
N SER A 88 3.97 23.92 -2.84
CA SER A 88 3.39 24.80 -1.82
C SER A 88 4.43 25.79 -1.28
N SER A 89 4.79 26.73 -2.16
CA SER A 89 5.37 28.01 -1.75
C SER A 89 4.56 28.62 -0.60
N HIS A 90 5.27 29.02 0.45
CA HIS A 90 4.81 29.71 1.64
C HIS A 90 3.49 30.50 1.49
N LYS A 91 2.43 30.03 2.16
CA LYS A 91 1.46 30.95 2.78
C LYS A 91 1.36 30.61 4.26
N LYS A 92 1.92 31.51 5.08
CA LYS A 92 1.72 31.55 6.54
C LYS A 92 0.22 31.56 6.81
N SER A 93 -0.33 30.50 7.39
CA SER A 93 -1.68 30.53 7.95
C SER A 93 -1.68 31.49 9.15
N PRO A 94 -2.66 32.41 9.26
CA PRO A 94 -2.65 33.42 10.30
C PRO A 94 -2.88 32.78 11.66
N LEU A 95 -2.01 33.16 12.58
CA LEU A 95 -2.08 33.00 14.02
C LEU A 95 -3.51 33.28 14.52
N VAL A 96 -4.27 32.24 14.83
CA VAL A 96 -5.59 32.36 15.47
C VAL A 96 -5.36 32.86 16.90
N LYS A 97 -5.35 34.19 17.06
CA LYS A 97 -5.53 34.85 18.36
C LYS A 97 -7.00 34.70 18.76
N ARG A 98 -7.38 33.56 19.34
CA ARG A 98 -8.65 33.46 20.06
C ARG A 98 -8.45 34.07 21.45
N GLY A 99 -9.10 35.21 21.64
CA GLY A 99 -8.96 36.09 22.78
C GLY A 99 -9.33 35.45 24.11
N LYS A 100 -8.78 36.09 25.15
CA LYS A 100 -9.07 35.93 26.57
C LYS A 100 -10.57 35.74 26.80
N ILE A 101 -11.00 34.56 27.26
CA ILE A 101 -12.33 34.41 27.85
C ILE A 101 -12.21 34.91 29.29
N ALA A 102 -12.85 36.04 29.56
CA ALA A 102 -12.84 36.69 30.85
C ALA A 102 -13.54 35.84 31.91
N SER A 103 -12.88 35.79 33.08
CA SER A 103 -13.37 35.31 34.36
C SER A 103 -14.66 36.04 34.76
N LYS A 104 -15.71 35.30 35.12
CA LYS A 104 -16.75 35.80 36.03
C LYS A 104 -16.97 34.80 37.16
N LYS A 105 -16.37 35.14 38.30
CA LYS A 105 -16.59 34.59 39.64
C LYS A 105 -17.73 35.40 40.30
N ALA A 106 -18.78 34.74 40.75
CA ALA A 106 -19.80 35.27 41.68
C ALA A 106 -20.44 34.05 42.38
N LYS A 107 -19.98 33.62 43.57
CA LYS A 107 -20.24 34.08 44.95
C LYS A 107 -21.73 33.98 45.39
N SER A 108 -22.00 32.88 46.09
CA SER A 108 -22.77 32.75 47.34
C SER A 108 -24.20 33.31 47.44
N LYS A 109 -25.13 32.39 47.76
CA LYS A 109 -25.88 32.43 49.03
C LYS A 109 -26.10 30.99 49.51
#